data_AF-A0A926XTZ4-F1
#
_entry.id   AF-A0A926XTZ4-F1
#
_cell.length_a   1.000
_cell.length_b   1.000
_cell.length_c   1.000
_cell.angle_alpha   90.00
_cell.angle_beta   90.00
_cell.angle_gamma   90.00
#
_symmetry.space_group_name_H-M   'P 1'
#
loop_
_entity.id
_entity.type
_entity.pdbx_description
1 polymer ?
#
loop_
_entity_poly.entity_id
_entity_poly.type
_entity_poly.pdbx_seq_one_letter_code
_entity_poly.pdbx_strand_id
1 'polypeptide(L)'
;MKKFAKILGLVLAGVVLLLAGFCTYVAIVGAPTYDPPTIPEVTVEHTPARVARGEVIAQIQCMSCHANKDNRLTGKYLAEVPAMFGKLYSKNITQDKEKGIGKWTDAELVYFLRTGLRRDGTSGGIMPQYPNMADEDLKSVIAWLRSDRLPVQPINEEAPASEFSFVSKLLMNTLIKPIPFPEKFIPLPDSADQIALGRYTANAIGDCYGCHSGDLIDQDKIIPEKSKGFYGGGIEMIGEGGEKIITANLTFDDKTGIGRKYTKEQFIKAVKGGVRPDGSILKYPMEPKLSLSDQEVGAIYEYLKTVPKIQNDIEQKKAELQLANK
;
A
#
# COMPACT_ATOMS: atom_id res chain seq x y z
N MET A 1 -27.43 -0.17 -48.97
CA MET A 1 -26.49 -1.23 -48.53
C MET A 1 -25.01 -0.88 -48.80
N LYS A 2 -24.55 -0.66 -50.04
CA LYS A 2 -23.13 -0.37 -50.34
C LYS A 2 -22.55 0.90 -49.69
N LYS A 3 -23.30 2.00 -49.59
CA LYS A 3 -22.85 3.24 -48.91
C LYS A 3 -22.70 3.06 -47.40
N PHE A 4 -23.66 2.36 -46.77
CA PHE A 4 -23.62 2.04 -45.34
C PHE A 4 -22.42 1.15 -45.00
N ALA A 5 -22.15 0.10 -45.78
CA ALA A 5 -20.98 -0.75 -45.59
C ALA A 5 -19.64 0.00 -45.74
N LYS A 6 -19.56 0.98 -46.66
CA LYS A 6 -18.38 1.85 -46.81
C LYS A 6 -18.19 2.77 -45.61
N ILE A 7 -19.26 3.41 -45.13
CA ILE A 7 -19.21 4.28 -43.95
C ILE A 7 -18.81 3.46 -42.71
N LEU A 8 -19.42 2.29 -42.52
CA LEU A 8 -19.09 1.38 -41.43
C LEU A 8 -17.62 0.91 -41.50
N GLY A 9 -17.13 0.57 -42.70
CA GLY A 9 -15.73 0.21 -42.91
C GLY A 9 -14.76 1.35 -42.58
N LEU A 10 -15.08 2.60 -42.96
CA LEU A 10 -14.28 3.78 -42.62
C LEU A 10 -14.29 4.07 -41.12
N VAL A 11 -15.44 3.94 -40.45
CA VAL A 11 -15.55 4.10 -39.00
C VAL A 11 -14.71 3.04 -38.28
N LEU A 12 -14.83 1.76 -38.68
CA LEU A 12 -14.03 0.68 -38.11
C LEU A 12 -12.54 0.89 -38.32
N ALA A 13 -12.12 1.29 -39.53
CA ALA A 13 -10.72 1.60 -39.81
C ALA A 13 -10.21 2.77 -38.96
N GLY A 14 -11.03 3.82 -38.78
CA GLY A 14 -10.71 4.95 -37.90
C GLY A 14 -10.54 4.52 -36.44
N VAL A 15 -11.44 3.69 -35.92
CA VAL A 15 -11.34 3.14 -34.55
C VAL A 15 -10.07 2.30 -34.39
N VAL A 16 -9.76 1.44 -35.36
CA VAL A 16 -8.54 0.61 -35.32
C VAL A 16 -7.29 1.48 -35.33
N LEU A 17 -7.24 2.55 -36.15
CA LEU A 17 -6.12 3.49 -36.17
C LEU A 17 -5.96 4.24 -34.85
N LEU A 18 -7.07 4.68 -34.24
CA LEU A 18 -7.05 5.34 -32.93
C LEU A 18 -6.55 4.39 -31.83
N LEU A 19 -7.03 3.14 -31.81
CA LEU A 19 -6.57 2.12 -30.86
C LEU A 19 -5.09 1.80 -31.05
N ALA A 20 -4.63 1.64 -32.29
CA ALA A 20 -3.22 1.42 -32.60
C ALA A 20 -2.35 2.61 -32.15
N GLY A 21 -2.81 3.84 -32.40
CA GLY A 21 -2.15 5.06 -31.94
C GLY A 21 -2.06 5.14 -30.42
N PHE A 22 -3.16 4.83 -29.72
CA PHE A 22 -3.20 4.80 -28.25
C PHE A 22 -2.28 3.72 -27.66
N CYS A 23 -2.30 2.50 -28.19
CA CYS A 23 -1.40 1.43 -27.76
C CYS A 23 0.07 1.79 -28.01
N THR A 24 0.37 2.42 -29.14
CA THR A 24 1.74 2.90 -29.44
C THR A 24 2.16 3.97 -28.43
N TYR A 25 1.29 4.94 -28.14
CA TYR A 25 1.52 5.95 -27.09
C TYR A 25 1.81 5.31 -25.73
N VAL A 26 0.96 4.37 -25.28
CA VAL A 26 1.15 3.67 -24.00
C VAL A 26 2.45 2.87 -23.98
N ALA A 27 2.88 2.28 -25.11
CA ALA A 27 4.11 1.52 -25.16
C ALA A 27 5.37 2.40 -24.98
N ILE A 28 5.35 3.64 -25.47
CA ILE A 28 6.50 4.55 -25.43
C ILE A 28 6.48 5.52 -24.24
N VAL A 29 5.31 5.84 -23.70
CA VAL A 29 5.18 6.79 -22.58
C VAL A 29 5.81 6.23 -21.31
N GLY A 30 6.52 7.09 -20.58
CA GLY A 30 7.09 6.78 -19.29
C GLY A 30 6.09 6.95 -18.15
N ALA A 31 6.61 7.28 -16.97
CA ALA A 31 5.77 7.69 -15.85
C ALA A 31 5.02 8.99 -16.21
N PRO A 32 3.72 9.11 -15.82
CA PRO A 32 2.97 10.33 -16.06
C PRO A 32 3.62 11.51 -15.33
N THR A 33 3.58 12.67 -15.98
CA THR A 33 4.04 13.95 -15.41
C THR A 33 2.84 14.90 -15.38
N TYR A 34 2.63 15.49 -14.21
CA TYR A 34 1.57 16.46 -13.94
C TYR A 34 2.17 17.86 -13.78
N ASP A 35 1.31 18.87 -13.68
CA ASP A 35 1.78 20.22 -13.34
C ASP A 35 2.56 20.18 -12.01
N PRO A 36 3.76 20.80 -11.95
CA PRO A 36 4.54 20.85 -10.73
C PRO A 36 3.70 21.38 -9.55
N PRO A 37 3.60 20.62 -8.46
CA PRO A 37 2.73 21.00 -7.35
C PRO A 37 3.32 22.16 -6.56
N THR A 38 2.45 22.95 -5.93
CA THR A 38 2.86 23.84 -4.84
C THR A 38 3.00 23.02 -3.56
N ILE A 39 4.23 22.87 -3.09
CA ILE A 39 4.53 22.08 -1.88
C ILE A 39 4.42 22.99 -0.66
N PRO A 40 3.55 22.68 0.32
CA PRO A 40 3.43 23.48 1.53
C PRO A 40 4.70 23.34 2.37
N GLU A 41 5.11 24.42 3.03
CA GLU A 41 6.22 24.35 3.97
C GLU A 41 5.88 23.44 5.16
N VAL A 42 6.83 22.57 5.51
CA VAL A 42 6.73 21.68 6.67
C VAL A 42 8.05 21.77 7.41
N THR A 43 7.97 22.06 8.71
CA THR A 43 9.12 21.94 9.62
C THR A 43 9.00 20.64 10.41
N VAL A 44 10.05 19.82 10.37
CA VAL A 44 10.15 18.57 11.13
C VAL A 44 11.18 18.75 12.24
N GLU A 45 10.73 18.60 13.48
CA GLU A 45 11.66 18.56 14.63
C GLU A 45 12.20 17.14 14.79
N HIS A 46 13.52 17.02 14.91
CA HIS A 46 14.23 15.75 15.03
C HIS A 46 14.42 15.37 16.51
N THR A 47 13.35 14.96 17.17
CA THR A 47 13.41 14.49 18.57
C THR A 47 13.63 12.97 18.63
N PRO A 48 14.26 12.45 19.70
CA PRO A 48 14.41 10.99 19.88
C PRO A 48 13.08 10.23 19.85
N ALA A 49 12.01 10.83 20.39
CA ALA A 49 10.67 10.25 20.38
C ALA A 49 10.11 10.10 18.96
N ARG A 50 10.26 11.13 18.11
CA ARG A 50 9.86 11.06 16.70
C ARG A 50 10.68 10.04 15.91
N VAL A 51 11.99 9.98 16.15
CA VAL A 51 12.84 8.96 15.49
C VAL A 51 12.38 7.55 15.87
N ALA A 52 12.09 7.29 17.15
CA ALA A 52 11.60 5.99 17.61
C ALA A 52 10.23 5.63 17.01
N ARG A 53 9.29 6.59 16.97
CA ARG A 53 7.98 6.39 16.33
C ARG A 53 8.09 6.16 14.83
N GLY A 54 8.93 6.94 14.15
CA GLY A 54 9.20 6.80 12.72
C GLY A 54 9.81 5.45 12.37
N GLU A 55 10.69 4.91 13.23
CA GLU A 55 11.26 3.58 13.09
C GLU A 55 10.18 2.48 13.12
N VAL A 56 9.23 2.57 14.05
CA VAL A 56 8.09 1.64 14.14
C VAL A 56 7.28 1.65 12.85
N ILE A 57 6.94 2.83 12.34
CA ILE A 57 6.15 2.97 11.10
C ILE A 57 6.96 2.48 9.89
N ALA A 58 8.24 2.84 9.79
CA ALA A 58 9.09 2.46 8.68
C ALA A 58 9.30 0.94 8.60
N GLN A 59 9.40 0.25 9.74
CA GLN A 59 9.44 -1.22 9.78
C GLN A 59 8.19 -1.85 9.17
N ILE A 60 7.02 -1.22 9.34
CA ILE A 60 5.74 -1.71 8.83
C ILE A 60 5.54 -1.37 7.35
N GLN A 61 5.94 -0.16 6.94
CA GLN A 61 5.52 0.44 5.67
C GLN A 61 6.64 0.64 4.64
N CYS A 62 7.90 0.70 5.06
CA CYS A 62 9.00 1.04 4.15
C CYS A 62 9.98 -0.12 3.98
N MET A 63 10.34 -0.80 5.07
CA MET A 63 11.44 -1.76 5.08
C MET A 63 11.15 -3.00 4.22
N SER A 64 9.92 -3.49 4.19
CA SER A 64 9.53 -4.66 3.39
C SER A 64 9.81 -4.47 1.90
N CYS A 65 9.70 -3.24 1.38
CA CYS A 65 9.98 -2.91 -0.01
C CYS A 65 11.39 -2.38 -0.22
N HIS A 66 11.93 -1.54 0.67
CA HIS A 66 13.16 -0.78 0.44
C HIS A 66 14.43 -1.40 1.02
N ALA A 67 14.32 -2.27 2.03
CA ALA A 67 15.49 -2.86 2.67
C ALA A 67 16.10 -3.97 1.80
N ASN A 68 17.42 -3.91 1.63
CA ASN A 68 18.21 -4.99 1.08
C ASN A 68 18.56 -6.04 2.16
N LYS A 69 19.33 -7.07 1.77
CA LYS A 69 19.75 -8.17 2.67
C LYS A 69 20.59 -7.72 3.87
N ASP A 70 21.22 -6.54 3.79
CA ASP A 70 22.08 -5.97 4.82
C ASP A 70 21.31 -4.93 5.67
N ASN A 71 19.97 -4.92 5.58
CA ASN A 71 19.08 -3.97 6.22
C ASN A 71 19.35 -2.50 5.87
N ARG A 72 19.92 -2.23 4.69
CA ARG A 72 20.09 -0.88 4.14
C ARG A 72 18.96 -0.57 3.16
N LEU A 73 18.44 0.65 3.18
CA LEU A 73 17.30 1.04 2.34
C LEU A 73 17.72 1.45 0.91
N THR A 74 18.48 0.61 0.23
CA THR A 74 18.99 0.85 -1.14
C THR A 74 17.99 0.48 -2.24
N GLY A 75 16.84 -0.08 -1.85
CA GLY A 75 15.88 -0.69 -2.76
C GLY A 75 16.23 -2.14 -3.11
N LYS A 76 15.23 -2.87 -3.61
CA LYS A 76 15.34 -4.25 -4.09
C LYS A 76 14.30 -4.56 -5.16
N TYR A 77 14.43 -5.73 -5.77
CA TYR A 77 13.41 -6.30 -6.66
C TYR A 77 12.14 -6.64 -5.87
N LEU A 78 10.98 -6.24 -6.41
CA LEU A 78 9.66 -6.48 -5.82
C LEU A 78 9.06 -7.75 -6.44
N ALA A 79 9.54 -8.91 -5.98
CA ALA A 79 9.13 -10.22 -6.50
C ALA A 79 7.65 -10.54 -6.28
N GLU A 80 7.05 -9.87 -5.29
CA GLU A 80 5.64 -9.96 -4.94
C GLU A 80 4.70 -9.28 -5.92
N VAL A 81 5.23 -8.35 -6.73
CA VAL A 81 4.44 -7.71 -7.77
C VAL A 81 4.27 -8.70 -8.93
N PRO A 82 3.04 -8.99 -9.38
CA PRO A 82 2.81 -9.92 -10.47
C PRO A 82 3.57 -9.54 -11.75
N ALA A 83 4.21 -10.52 -12.40
CA ALA A 83 5.05 -10.28 -13.59
C ALA A 83 4.34 -9.56 -14.74
N MET A 84 3.00 -9.60 -14.79
CA MET A 84 2.20 -8.81 -15.73
C MET A 84 2.41 -7.30 -15.61
N PHE A 85 2.90 -6.80 -14.47
CA PHE A 85 3.26 -5.40 -14.25
C PHE A 85 4.72 -5.06 -14.64
N GLY A 86 5.51 -6.07 -15.03
CA GLY A 86 6.92 -5.92 -15.39
C GLY A 86 7.87 -6.18 -14.21
N LYS A 87 9.15 -5.83 -14.38
CA LYS A 87 10.17 -6.01 -13.34
C LYS A 87 10.31 -4.72 -12.54
N LEU A 88 9.71 -4.68 -11.36
CA LEU A 88 9.70 -3.48 -10.53
C LEU A 88 10.76 -3.56 -9.43
N TYR A 89 11.38 -2.42 -9.16
CA TYR A 89 12.33 -2.24 -8.09
C TYR A 89 11.92 -1.03 -7.24
N SER A 90 12.10 -1.14 -5.94
CA SER A 90 12.02 0.01 -5.03
C SER A 90 13.27 0.89 -5.13
N LYS A 91 13.15 2.14 -4.67
CA LYS A 91 14.22 3.15 -4.77
C LYS A 91 15.14 3.16 -3.54
N ASN A 92 16.35 3.67 -3.69
CA ASN A 92 17.19 4.01 -2.54
C ASN A 92 16.56 5.21 -1.79
N ILE A 93 16.25 5.03 -0.51
CA ILE A 93 15.71 6.05 0.38
C ILE A 93 16.64 6.35 1.57
N THR A 94 17.92 6.03 1.43
CA THR A 94 18.97 6.47 2.35
C THR A 94 19.27 7.96 2.17
N GLN A 95 20.01 8.55 3.09
CA GLN A 95 20.42 9.96 3.05
C GLN A 95 21.50 10.27 2.01
N ASP A 96 21.82 9.35 1.11
CA ASP A 96 22.75 9.61 0.01
C ASP A 96 22.23 10.75 -0.90
N LYS A 97 23.13 11.63 -1.33
CA LYS A 97 22.77 12.84 -2.09
C LYS A 97 22.64 12.60 -3.60
N GLU A 98 23.13 11.48 -4.11
CA GLU A 98 23.12 11.16 -5.54
C GLU A 98 22.04 10.14 -5.88
N LYS A 99 21.99 9.04 -5.14
CA LYS A 99 21.06 7.92 -5.36
C LYS A 99 19.92 7.87 -4.33
N GLY A 100 20.09 8.52 -3.19
CA GLY A 100 19.10 8.54 -2.11
C GLY A 100 18.24 9.81 -2.06
N ILE A 101 17.65 10.06 -0.88
CA ILE A 101 16.79 11.21 -0.58
C ILE A 101 17.54 12.38 0.07
N GLY A 102 18.88 12.36 0.06
CA GLY A 102 19.71 13.36 0.75
C GLY A 102 19.55 14.80 0.25
N LYS A 103 19.03 14.99 -0.98
CA LYS A 103 18.72 16.31 -1.56
C LYS A 103 17.26 16.72 -1.44
N TRP A 104 16.37 15.82 -1.03
CA TRP A 104 14.96 16.12 -0.87
C TRP A 104 14.77 17.02 0.34
N THR A 105 13.82 17.94 0.31
CA THR A 105 13.37 18.64 1.51
C THR A 105 12.37 17.79 2.29
N ASP A 106 12.16 18.09 3.57
CA ASP A 106 11.19 17.36 4.38
C ASP A 106 9.76 17.58 3.87
N ALA A 107 9.46 18.79 3.41
CA ALA A 107 8.19 19.13 2.76
C ALA A 107 7.96 18.32 1.48
N GLU A 108 8.99 18.14 0.65
CA GLU A 108 8.93 17.28 -0.55
C GLU A 108 8.65 15.83 -0.19
N LEU A 109 9.27 15.30 0.87
CA LEU A 109 9.03 13.93 1.32
C LEU A 109 7.62 13.75 1.87
N VAL A 110 7.12 14.66 2.71
CA VAL A 110 5.73 14.63 3.22
C VAL A 110 4.74 14.68 2.07
N TYR A 111 4.96 15.59 1.12
CA TYR A 111 4.10 15.72 -0.06
C TYR A 111 4.09 14.44 -0.90
N PHE A 112 5.27 13.88 -1.16
CA PHE A 112 5.41 12.64 -1.92
C PHE A 112 4.75 11.45 -1.23
N LEU A 113 4.94 11.28 0.08
CA LEU A 113 4.32 10.20 0.85
C LEU A 113 2.79 10.28 0.85
N ARG A 114 2.21 11.49 0.85
CA ARG A 114 0.75 11.66 0.79
C ARG A 114 0.17 11.45 -0.62
N THR A 115 0.85 11.96 -1.64
CA THR A 115 0.26 12.15 -2.97
C THR A 115 0.83 11.22 -4.03
N GLY A 116 2.03 10.68 -3.82
CA GLY A 116 2.81 9.95 -4.82
C GLY A 116 3.46 10.84 -5.89
N LEU A 117 3.46 12.17 -5.74
CA LEU A 117 4.04 13.10 -6.70
C LEU A 117 5.35 13.72 -6.23
N ARG A 118 6.32 13.79 -7.13
CA ARG A 118 7.58 14.50 -6.92
C ARG A 118 7.40 16.00 -7.16
N ARG A 119 8.38 16.82 -6.74
CA ARG A 119 8.38 18.28 -6.97
C ARG A 119 8.26 18.66 -8.44
N ASP A 120 8.84 17.87 -9.34
CA ASP A 120 8.77 18.11 -10.78
C ASP A 120 7.45 17.64 -11.42
N GLY A 121 6.49 17.17 -10.61
CA GLY A 121 5.20 16.65 -11.07
C GLY A 121 5.25 15.22 -11.59
N THR A 122 6.41 14.57 -11.62
CA THR A 122 6.50 13.16 -12.04
C THR A 122 5.90 12.23 -10.98
N SER A 123 5.17 11.21 -11.42
CA SER A 123 4.62 10.19 -10.52
C SER A 123 5.70 9.26 -9.96
N GLY A 124 5.58 8.95 -8.66
CA GLY A 124 6.35 7.96 -7.92
C GLY A 124 6.22 6.54 -8.48
N GLY A 125 5.23 6.29 -9.33
CA GLY A 125 4.93 4.97 -9.86
C GLY A 125 4.10 4.15 -8.89
N ILE A 126 4.44 2.88 -8.74
CA ILE A 126 3.71 1.89 -7.92
C ILE A 126 4.31 1.89 -6.50
N MET A 127 4.19 3.01 -5.81
CA MET A 127 4.50 3.12 -4.38
C MET A 127 3.20 3.39 -3.61
N PRO A 128 2.96 2.71 -2.47
CA PRO A 128 1.84 3.05 -1.59
C PRO A 128 1.87 4.53 -1.18
N GLN A 129 0.68 5.11 -1.06
CA GLN A 129 0.46 6.49 -0.62
C GLN A 129 -0.17 6.46 0.76
N TYR A 130 0.11 7.47 1.58
CA TYR A 130 -0.34 7.55 2.97
C TYR A 130 -1.24 8.76 3.21
N PRO A 131 -2.38 8.89 2.49
CA PRO A 131 -3.22 10.07 2.59
C PRO A 131 -3.89 10.21 3.97
N ASN A 132 -4.05 9.10 4.69
CA ASN A 132 -4.74 9.05 5.99
C ASN A 132 -3.79 9.02 7.20
N MET A 133 -2.46 8.99 6.98
CA MET A 133 -1.50 9.02 8.08
C MET A 133 -1.54 10.40 8.75
N ALA A 134 -1.50 10.40 10.09
CA ALA A 134 -1.49 11.62 10.86
C ALA A 134 -0.24 12.43 10.56
N ASP A 135 -0.35 13.75 10.56
CA ASP A 135 0.79 14.62 10.26
C ASP A 135 1.96 14.41 11.24
N GLU A 136 1.68 14.14 12.52
CA GLU A 136 2.73 13.86 13.51
C GLU A 136 3.47 12.54 13.24
N ASP A 137 2.77 11.52 12.71
CA ASP A 137 3.38 10.25 12.35
C ASP A 137 4.18 10.37 11.04
N LEU A 138 3.71 11.15 10.05
CA LEU A 138 4.52 11.47 8.87
C LEU A 138 5.79 12.24 9.25
N LYS A 139 5.70 13.26 10.10
CA LYS A 139 6.88 13.95 10.64
C LYS A 139 7.83 12.98 11.36
N SER A 140 7.29 12.00 12.07
CA SER A 140 8.09 10.95 12.73
C SER A 140 8.83 10.08 11.71
N VAL A 141 8.18 9.67 10.62
CA VAL A 141 8.82 8.95 9.51
C VAL A 141 9.95 9.79 8.90
N ILE A 142 9.71 11.08 8.63
CA ILE A 142 10.77 11.96 8.10
C ILE A 142 11.91 12.10 9.10
N ALA A 143 11.62 12.29 10.39
CA ALA A 143 12.65 12.37 11.42
C ALA A 143 13.52 11.11 11.46
N TRP A 144 12.92 9.93 11.31
CA TRP A 144 13.65 8.66 11.19
C TRP A 144 14.47 8.56 9.90
N LEU A 145 13.93 8.97 8.74
CA LEU A 145 14.66 9.00 7.46
C LEU A 145 15.91 9.92 7.51
N ARG A 146 15.91 10.92 8.40
CA ARG A 146 17.04 11.84 8.66
C ARG A 146 17.91 11.45 9.84
N SER A 147 17.63 10.33 10.50
CA SER A 147 18.34 9.92 11.72
C SER A 147 19.69 9.26 11.43
N ASP A 148 20.44 8.95 12.47
CA ASP A 148 21.69 8.17 12.39
C ASP A 148 21.48 6.65 12.35
N ARG A 149 20.23 6.18 12.25
CA ARG A 149 19.90 4.75 12.20
C ARG A 149 20.53 4.09 10.96
N LEU A 150 21.16 2.94 11.18
CA LEU A 150 21.89 2.19 10.15
C LEU A 150 21.14 2.07 8.80
N PRO A 151 19.82 1.74 8.75
CA PRO A 151 19.13 1.55 7.49
C PRO A 151 19.11 2.76 6.56
N VAL A 152 19.09 3.96 7.14
CA VAL A 152 18.94 5.24 6.40
C VAL A 152 20.26 5.98 6.21
N GLN A 153 21.35 5.51 6.81
CA GLN A 153 22.67 6.11 6.61
C GLN A 153 23.06 6.10 5.13
N PRO A 154 23.72 7.18 4.65
CA PRO A 154 24.01 7.36 3.23
C PRO A 154 24.83 6.21 2.67
N ILE A 155 24.43 5.74 1.48
CA ILE A 155 25.16 4.76 0.68
C ILE A 155 24.87 4.98 -0.80
N ASN A 156 25.93 5.01 -1.60
CA ASN A 156 25.85 5.25 -3.04
C ASN A 156 25.58 3.94 -3.80
N GLU A 157 24.49 3.27 -3.45
CA GLU A 157 24.00 2.03 -4.05
C GLU A 157 22.52 2.17 -4.38
N GLU A 158 22.07 1.67 -5.52
CA GLU A 158 20.64 1.69 -5.89
C GLU A 158 20.31 0.41 -6.63
N ALA A 159 19.11 -0.11 -6.40
CA ALA A 159 18.55 -1.17 -7.23
C ALA A 159 18.44 -0.70 -8.70
N PRO A 160 18.41 -1.64 -9.67
CA PRO A 160 18.13 -1.32 -11.07
C PRO A 160 16.85 -0.50 -11.26
N ALA A 161 16.74 0.21 -12.38
CA ALA A 161 15.50 0.91 -12.72
C ALA A 161 14.37 -0.09 -13.03
N SER A 162 13.15 0.26 -12.65
CA SER A 162 11.95 -0.52 -12.98
C SER A 162 11.69 -0.57 -14.48
N GLU A 163 11.36 -1.76 -14.97
CA GLU A 163 10.91 -2.03 -16.33
C GLU A 163 9.40 -2.22 -16.34
N PHE A 164 8.65 -1.12 -16.56
CA PHE A 164 7.19 -1.16 -16.59
C PHE A 164 6.67 -1.88 -17.84
N SER A 165 5.78 -2.86 -17.64
CA SER A 165 5.05 -3.51 -18.74
C SER A 165 4.05 -2.56 -19.41
N PHE A 166 3.47 -2.98 -20.52
CA PHE A 166 2.34 -2.28 -21.16
C PHE A 166 1.18 -2.08 -20.18
N VAL A 167 0.85 -3.09 -19.37
CA VAL A 167 -0.24 -3.03 -18.38
C VAL A 167 0.06 -1.96 -17.34
N SER A 168 1.27 -1.93 -16.78
CA SER A 168 1.66 -0.91 -15.81
C SER A 168 1.61 0.50 -16.40
N LYS A 169 2.15 0.70 -17.61
CA LYS A 169 2.11 1.99 -18.30
C LYS A 169 0.68 2.44 -18.56
N LEU A 170 -0.20 1.51 -18.99
CA LEU A 170 -1.61 1.79 -19.19
C LEU A 170 -2.27 2.26 -17.90
N LEU A 171 -2.12 1.50 -16.81
CA LEU A 171 -2.74 1.82 -15.53
C LEU A 171 -2.23 3.14 -14.95
N MET A 172 -0.92 3.37 -14.97
CA MET A 172 -0.31 4.62 -14.50
C MET A 172 -0.78 5.84 -15.30
N ASN A 173 -1.03 5.70 -16.60
CA ASN A 173 -1.46 6.81 -17.44
C ASN A 173 -2.98 6.95 -17.57
N THR A 174 -3.79 6.11 -16.91
CA THR A 174 -5.26 6.14 -17.03
C THR A 174 -6.00 6.06 -15.70
N LEU A 175 -5.75 5.02 -14.89
CA LEU A 175 -6.51 4.72 -13.69
C LEU A 175 -5.83 5.20 -12.41
N ILE A 176 -4.50 5.05 -12.32
CA ILE A 176 -3.73 5.41 -11.12
C ILE A 176 -3.41 6.90 -11.20
N LYS A 177 -4.21 7.71 -10.50
CA LYS A 177 -4.00 9.15 -10.37
C LYS A 177 -3.39 9.50 -9.01
N PRO A 178 -2.63 10.60 -8.93
CA PRO A 178 -2.21 11.17 -7.67
C PRO A 178 -3.38 11.43 -6.73
N ILE A 179 -3.14 11.25 -5.43
CA ILE A 179 -4.10 11.66 -4.41
C ILE A 179 -3.89 13.15 -4.14
N PRO A 180 -4.96 13.96 -4.03
CA PRO A 180 -4.82 15.36 -3.65
C PRO A 180 -4.16 15.47 -2.27
N PHE A 181 -3.31 16.48 -2.11
CA PHE A 181 -2.77 16.83 -0.79
C PHE A 181 -3.93 17.30 0.11
N PRO A 182 -4.02 16.84 1.38
CA PRO A 182 -5.12 17.20 2.25
C PRO A 182 -5.10 18.70 2.57
N GLU A 183 -6.26 19.35 2.45
CA GLU A 183 -6.42 20.78 2.79
C GLU A 183 -6.36 21.05 4.29
N LYS A 184 -6.60 20.01 5.11
CA LYS A 184 -6.67 20.10 6.56
C LYS A 184 -5.63 19.19 7.21
N PHE A 185 -5.13 19.65 8.34
CA PHE A 185 -4.32 18.86 9.24
C PHE A 185 -5.06 17.58 9.66
N ILE A 186 -4.36 16.46 9.63
CA ILE A 186 -4.85 15.14 10.05
C ILE A 186 -4.27 14.85 11.44
N PRO A 187 -5.10 14.98 12.50
CA PRO A 187 -4.63 14.78 13.86
C PRO A 187 -4.34 13.32 14.16
N LEU A 188 -3.37 13.09 15.02
CA LEU A 188 -3.20 11.79 15.67
C LEU A 188 -4.39 11.57 16.62
N PRO A 189 -5.06 10.40 16.59
CA PRO A 189 -6.18 10.13 17.49
C PRO A 189 -5.71 10.08 18.95
N ASP A 190 -6.62 10.42 19.87
CA ASP A 190 -6.40 10.23 21.30
C ASP A 190 -6.23 8.74 21.59
N SER A 191 -5.17 8.39 22.33
CA SER A 191 -4.88 7.00 22.69
C SER A 191 -5.90 6.43 23.69
N ALA A 192 -6.66 7.29 24.38
CA ALA A 192 -7.78 6.88 25.24
C ALA A 192 -9.02 6.46 24.41
N ASP A 193 -9.20 6.99 23.19
CA ASP A 193 -10.26 6.56 22.28
C ASP A 193 -9.80 5.33 21.48
N GLN A 194 -10.11 4.15 22.03
CA GLN A 194 -9.74 2.88 21.43
C GLN A 194 -10.33 2.66 20.04
N ILE A 195 -11.50 3.23 19.73
CA ILE A 195 -12.12 3.08 18.41
C ILE A 195 -11.40 3.97 17.39
N ALA A 196 -11.15 5.23 17.73
CA ALA A 196 -10.41 6.15 16.86
C ALA A 196 -8.96 5.68 16.64
N LEU A 197 -8.27 5.26 17.70
CA LEU A 197 -6.92 4.69 17.63
C LEU A 197 -6.91 3.42 16.78
N GLY A 198 -7.89 2.53 16.98
CA GLY A 198 -8.01 1.28 16.22
C GLY A 198 -8.24 1.51 14.75
N ARG A 199 -9.17 2.42 14.40
CA ARG A 199 -9.43 2.85 13.03
C ARG A 199 -8.18 3.38 12.35
N TYR A 200 -7.48 4.29 13.02
CA TYR A 200 -6.26 4.89 12.52
C TYR A 200 -5.16 3.85 12.31
N THR A 201 -4.90 3.02 13.32
CA THR A 201 -3.85 2.01 13.26
C THR A 201 -4.13 0.99 12.16
N ALA A 202 -5.38 0.53 12.02
CA ALA A 202 -5.74 -0.44 10.99
C ALA A 202 -5.67 0.13 9.57
N ASN A 203 -6.25 1.33 9.36
CA ASN A 203 -6.43 1.89 8.02
C ASN A 203 -5.21 2.70 7.54
N ALA A 204 -4.59 3.48 8.42
CA ALA A 204 -3.54 4.43 8.03
C ALA A 204 -2.12 3.91 8.30
N ILE A 205 -1.92 3.13 9.38
CA ILE A 205 -0.60 2.56 9.72
C ILE A 205 -0.44 1.15 9.18
N GLY A 206 -1.48 0.32 9.21
CA GLY A 206 -1.43 -1.09 8.81
C GLY A 206 -1.92 -1.38 7.39
N ASP A 207 -2.59 -0.42 6.74
CA ASP A 207 -3.27 -0.57 5.43
C ASP A 207 -4.08 -1.88 5.31
N CYS A 208 -4.72 -2.30 6.43
CA CYS A 208 -5.31 -3.64 6.52
C CYS A 208 -6.44 -3.84 5.50
N TYR A 209 -7.22 -2.78 5.23
CA TYR A 209 -8.29 -2.82 4.25
C TYR A 209 -7.78 -3.08 2.82
N GLY A 210 -6.53 -2.71 2.51
CA GLY A 210 -5.93 -2.92 1.19
C GLY A 210 -5.84 -4.41 0.81
N CYS A 211 -5.64 -5.28 1.81
CA CYS A 211 -5.61 -6.74 1.59
C CYS A 211 -6.89 -7.43 2.05
N HIS A 212 -7.59 -6.89 3.04
CA HIS A 212 -8.74 -7.54 3.67
C HIS A 212 -10.09 -7.00 3.20
N SER A 213 -10.16 -6.22 2.13
CA SER A 213 -11.44 -5.87 1.48
C SER A 213 -11.82 -6.90 0.41
N GLY A 214 -12.94 -6.68 -0.29
CA GLY A 214 -13.47 -7.62 -1.28
C GLY A 214 -12.83 -7.53 -2.66
N ASP A 215 -11.97 -6.54 -2.91
CA ASP A 215 -11.38 -6.25 -4.22
C ASP A 215 -10.03 -5.51 -4.07
N LEU A 216 -9.06 -5.78 -4.95
CA LEU A 216 -7.75 -5.10 -4.97
C LEU A 216 -7.75 -3.80 -5.79
N ILE A 217 -8.74 -3.63 -6.67
CA ILE A 217 -8.82 -2.50 -7.62
C ILE A 217 -9.82 -1.48 -7.11
N ASP A 218 -10.99 -1.92 -6.64
CA ASP A 218 -12.09 -1.06 -6.18
C ASP A 218 -11.92 -0.66 -4.70
N GLN A 219 -10.87 0.12 -4.45
CA GLN A 219 -10.52 0.64 -3.13
C GLN A 219 -10.51 2.16 -3.11
N ASP A 220 -11.12 2.73 -2.07
CA ASP A 220 -11.10 4.18 -1.85
C ASP A 220 -9.97 4.51 -0.86
N LYS A 221 -8.87 5.02 -1.39
CA LYS A 221 -7.69 5.39 -0.59
C LYS A 221 -7.91 6.60 0.30
N ILE A 222 -8.90 7.45 0.01
CA ILE A 222 -9.19 8.67 0.80
C ILE A 222 -10.18 8.33 1.92
N ILE A 223 -11.17 7.49 1.64
CA ILE A 223 -12.18 7.05 2.59
C ILE A 223 -12.21 5.51 2.59
N PRO A 224 -11.29 4.85 3.31
CA PRO A 224 -11.15 3.39 3.30
C PRO A 224 -12.46 2.62 3.46
N GLU A 225 -13.39 3.12 4.29
CA GLU A 225 -14.71 2.53 4.53
C GLU A 225 -15.59 2.39 3.28
N LYS A 226 -15.32 3.16 2.23
CA LYS A 226 -16.04 3.06 0.95
C LYS A 226 -15.49 1.98 0.02
N SER A 227 -14.38 1.35 0.39
CA SER A 227 -13.79 0.26 -0.40
C SER A 227 -14.77 -0.91 -0.49
N LYS A 228 -14.81 -1.55 -1.67
CA LYS A 228 -15.74 -2.64 -1.93
C LYS A 228 -15.47 -3.80 -0.97
N GLY A 229 -16.51 -4.19 -0.23
CA GLY A 229 -16.41 -5.28 0.75
C GLY A 229 -15.41 -4.98 1.87
N PHE A 230 -15.33 -3.73 2.33
CA PHE A 230 -14.44 -3.27 3.40
C PHE A 230 -14.33 -4.28 4.55
N TYR A 231 -13.12 -4.79 4.79
CA TYR A 231 -12.79 -5.84 5.77
C TYR A 231 -13.45 -7.22 5.61
N GLY A 232 -14.25 -7.43 4.56
CA GLY A 232 -14.92 -8.69 4.27
C GLY A 232 -14.00 -9.80 3.75
N GLY A 233 -12.77 -9.48 3.35
CA GLY A 233 -11.78 -10.42 2.79
C GLY A 233 -12.20 -11.05 1.47
N GLY A 234 -11.51 -12.11 1.07
CA GLY A 234 -11.85 -12.90 -0.12
C GLY A 234 -11.02 -12.60 -1.36
N ILE A 235 -9.95 -11.82 -1.24
CA ILE A 235 -9.00 -11.58 -2.32
C ILE A 235 -8.07 -12.79 -2.46
N GLU A 236 -7.93 -13.32 -3.68
CA GLU A 236 -6.90 -14.30 -4.01
C GLU A 236 -5.54 -13.60 -4.12
N MET A 237 -4.54 -14.10 -3.40
CA MET A 237 -3.16 -13.61 -3.43
C MET A 237 -2.19 -14.77 -3.63
N ILE A 238 -0.97 -14.41 -4.02
CA ILE A 238 0.13 -15.35 -4.14
C ILE A 238 0.94 -15.32 -2.83
N GLY A 239 1.02 -16.46 -2.18
CA GLY A 239 1.77 -16.66 -0.95
C GLY A 239 3.22 -17.07 -1.18
N GLU A 240 3.84 -17.63 -0.15
CA GLU A 240 5.23 -18.06 -0.16
C GLU A 240 5.46 -19.34 -1.00
N GLY A 241 6.18 -19.20 -2.12
CA GLY A 241 6.44 -20.30 -3.04
C GLY A 241 5.38 -20.43 -4.14
N GLY A 242 4.50 -19.45 -4.29
CA GLY A 242 3.56 -19.35 -5.41
C GLY A 242 2.19 -19.97 -5.15
N GLU A 243 1.91 -20.39 -3.92
CA GLU A 243 0.61 -20.94 -3.54
C GLU A 243 -0.48 -19.88 -3.52
N LYS A 244 -1.66 -20.25 -4.00
CA LYS A 244 -2.83 -19.37 -3.92
C LYS A 244 -3.36 -19.36 -2.50
N ILE A 245 -3.51 -18.17 -1.94
CA ILE A 245 -4.15 -17.95 -0.64
C ILE A 245 -5.35 -17.00 -0.81
N ILE A 246 -6.27 -17.02 0.16
CA ILE A 246 -7.40 -16.10 0.20
C ILE A 246 -7.34 -15.29 1.49
N THR A 247 -7.49 -13.97 1.38
CA THR A 247 -7.47 -13.07 2.55
C THR A 247 -8.68 -13.28 3.46
N ALA A 248 -8.44 -13.17 4.76
CA ALA A 248 -9.46 -13.46 5.77
C ALA A 248 -10.54 -12.37 5.85
N ASN A 249 -11.77 -12.76 6.18
CA ASN A 249 -12.84 -11.85 6.59
C ASN A 249 -12.57 -11.35 8.02
N LEU A 250 -12.20 -10.08 8.18
CA LEU A 250 -11.87 -9.45 9.46
C LEU A 250 -13.07 -8.85 10.19
N THR A 251 -14.26 -8.92 9.61
CA THR A 251 -15.48 -8.43 10.29
C THR A 251 -15.85 -9.32 11.48
N PHE A 252 -16.68 -8.80 12.38
CA PHE A 252 -17.24 -9.57 13.50
C PHE A 252 -18.56 -10.27 13.13
N ASP A 253 -18.67 -10.73 11.88
CA ASP A 253 -19.74 -11.64 11.48
C ASP A 253 -19.65 -12.96 12.26
N ASP A 254 -20.78 -13.41 12.80
CA ASP A 254 -20.82 -14.51 13.78
C ASP A 254 -20.62 -15.88 13.10
N LYS A 255 -20.74 -15.96 11.77
CA LYS A 255 -20.62 -17.20 11.01
C LYS A 255 -19.28 -17.33 10.30
N THR A 256 -18.81 -16.24 9.69
CA THR A 256 -17.69 -16.25 8.74
C THR A 256 -16.54 -15.33 9.13
N GLY A 257 -16.75 -14.41 10.08
CA GLY A 257 -15.76 -13.42 10.51
C GLY A 257 -14.79 -13.90 11.59
N ILE A 258 -13.88 -13.02 12.02
CA ILE A 258 -12.90 -13.31 13.08
C ILE A 258 -13.52 -13.37 14.47
N GLY A 259 -14.69 -12.76 14.69
CA GLY A 259 -15.36 -12.67 15.99
C GLY A 259 -15.64 -14.02 16.66
N ARG A 260 -15.76 -15.10 15.87
CA ARG A 260 -15.96 -16.47 16.38
C ARG A 260 -14.67 -17.23 16.70
N LYS A 261 -13.51 -16.76 16.22
CA LYS A 261 -12.23 -17.48 16.27
C LYS A 261 -11.22 -16.84 17.22
N TYR A 262 -11.34 -15.54 17.50
CA TYR A 262 -10.31 -14.78 18.20
C TYR A 262 -10.85 -14.08 19.45
N THR A 263 -10.24 -14.35 20.59
CA THR A 263 -10.21 -13.37 21.69
C THR A 263 -9.29 -12.20 21.31
N LYS A 264 -9.35 -11.10 22.08
CA LYS A 264 -8.47 -9.94 21.88
C LYS A 264 -6.99 -10.31 21.99
N GLU A 265 -6.63 -11.12 22.98
CA GLU A 265 -5.26 -11.57 23.23
C GLU A 265 -4.75 -12.46 22.10
N GLN A 266 -5.61 -13.35 21.60
CA GLN A 266 -5.29 -14.19 20.44
C GLN A 266 -5.14 -13.36 19.18
N PHE A 267 -5.95 -12.32 19.00
CA PHE A 267 -5.81 -11.39 17.88
C PHE A 267 -4.49 -10.63 17.94
N ILE A 268 -4.13 -10.10 19.13
CA ILE A 268 -2.83 -9.44 19.35
C ILE A 268 -1.68 -10.39 19.01
N LYS A 269 -1.73 -11.63 19.51
CA LYS A 269 -0.71 -12.65 19.23
C LYS A 269 -0.61 -12.97 17.74
N ALA A 270 -1.74 -13.03 17.02
CA ALA A 270 -1.75 -13.32 15.59
C ALA A 270 -1.19 -12.15 14.77
N VAL A 271 -1.62 -10.91 15.03
CA VAL A 271 -1.16 -9.75 14.26
C VAL A 271 0.31 -9.43 14.55
N LYS A 272 0.73 -9.46 15.83
CA LYS A 272 2.11 -9.12 16.20
C LYS A 272 3.09 -10.25 15.94
N GLY A 273 2.72 -11.49 16.31
CA GLY A 273 3.62 -12.64 16.31
C GLY A 273 3.36 -13.64 15.18
N GLY A 274 2.33 -13.43 14.37
CA GLY A 274 1.97 -14.34 13.28
C GLY A 274 1.35 -15.65 13.73
N VAL A 275 0.97 -15.84 15.01
CA VAL A 275 0.46 -17.13 15.51
C VAL A 275 -1.05 -17.11 15.65
N ARG A 276 -1.74 -17.95 14.88
CA ARG A 276 -3.20 -18.12 14.93
C ARG A 276 -3.65 -18.86 16.22
N PRO A 277 -4.95 -18.81 16.57
CA PRO A 277 -5.50 -19.49 17.76
C PRO A 277 -5.28 -21.00 17.75
N ASP A 278 -5.24 -21.62 16.57
CA ASP A 278 -4.98 -23.05 16.37
C ASP A 278 -3.48 -23.41 16.39
N GLY A 279 -2.60 -22.43 16.62
CA GLY A 279 -1.14 -22.60 16.62
C GLY A 279 -0.49 -22.53 15.24
N SER A 280 -1.26 -22.47 14.15
CA SER A 280 -0.70 -22.29 12.81
C SER A 280 -0.16 -20.88 12.59
N ILE A 281 0.76 -20.72 11.64
CA ILE A 281 1.42 -19.44 11.38
C ILE A 281 0.74 -18.69 10.22
N LEU A 282 0.56 -17.37 10.37
CA LEU A 282 0.12 -16.48 9.30
C LEU A 282 1.05 -16.63 8.09
N LYS A 283 0.45 -16.65 6.90
CA LYS A 283 1.20 -16.86 5.66
C LYS A 283 1.50 -15.51 5.02
N TYR A 284 2.62 -15.44 4.32
CA TYR A 284 2.92 -14.35 3.39
C TYR A 284 1.70 -14.10 2.46
N PRO A 285 1.31 -12.83 2.17
CA PRO A 285 2.00 -11.58 2.47
C PRO A 285 1.68 -10.94 3.83
N MET A 286 0.96 -11.63 4.73
CA MET A 286 0.64 -11.09 6.05
C MET A 286 1.82 -11.24 7.02
N GLU A 287 2.74 -10.28 6.98
CA GLU A 287 3.90 -10.23 7.87
C GLU A 287 3.53 -9.82 9.30
N PRO A 288 4.18 -10.41 10.33
CA PRO A 288 3.98 -10.03 11.72
C PRO A 288 4.30 -8.55 11.99
N LYS A 289 3.40 -7.84 12.66
CA LYS A 289 3.57 -6.42 13.01
C LYS A 289 4.18 -6.27 14.41
N LEU A 290 5.39 -6.80 14.58
CA LEU A 290 6.10 -6.87 15.86
C LEU A 290 6.27 -5.50 16.54
N SER A 291 6.41 -4.45 15.74
CA SER A 291 6.72 -3.08 16.17
C SER A 291 5.52 -2.33 16.73
N LEU A 292 4.28 -2.80 16.48
CA LEU A 292 3.08 -2.22 17.07
C LEU A 292 2.95 -2.60 18.55
N SER A 293 2.45 -1.68 19.36
CA SER A 293 2.13 -1.96 20.77
C SER A 293 0.90 -2.86 20.91
N ASP A 294 0.77 -3.53 22.06
CA ASP A 294 -0.43 -4.32 22.37
C ASP A 294 -1.68 -3.44 22.47
N GLN A 295 -1.52 -2.18 22.89
CA GLN A 295 -2.60 -1.19 22.91
C GLN A 295 -3.09 -0.88 21.49
N GLU A 296 -2.19 -0.59 20.54
CA GLU A 296 -2.54 -0.30 19.15
C GLU A 296 -3.24 -1.50 18.50
N VAL A 297 -2.70 -2.70 18.65
CA VAL A 297 -3.31 -3.90 18.05
C VAL A 297 -4.61 -4.28 18.77
N GLY A 298 -4.68 -4.08 20.08
CA GLY A 298 -5.91 -4.23 20.85
C GLY A 298 -6.98 -3.23 20.44
N ALA A 299 -6.61 -2.00 20.10
CA ALA A 299 -7.51 -0.97 19.60
C ALA A 299 -8.07 -1.35 18.21
N ILE A 300 -7.24 -1.92 17.32
CA ILE A 300 -7.71 -2.49 16.04
C ILE A 300 -8.83 -3.51 16.30
N TYR A 301 -8.66 -4.41 17.27
CA TYR A 301 -9.68 -5.40 17.61
C TYR A 301 -11.00 -4.74 18.06
N GLU A 302 -10.94 -3.67 18.87
CA GLU A 302 -12.16 -2.94 19.27
C GLU A 302 -12.82 -2.23 18.09
N TYR A 303 -12.04 -1.58 17.22
CA TYR A 303 -12.56 -0.93 16.02
C TYR A 303 -13.23 -1.92 15.07
N LEU A 304 -12.64 -3.10 14.85
CA LEU A 304 -13.21 -4.13 13.97
C LEU A 304 -14.60 -4.62 14.43
N LYS A 305 -14.93 -4.51 15.72
CA LYS A 305 -16.30 -4.80 16.22
C LYS A 305 -17.35 -3.80 15.71
N THR A 306 -16.92 -2.59 15.34
CA THR A 306 -17.80 -1.52 14.82
C THR A 306 -17.96 -1.57 13.30
N VAL A 307 -17.11 -2.32 12.62
CA VAL A 307 -17.17 -2.47 11.16
C VAL A 307 -18.43 -3.26 10.76
N PRO A 308 -19.13 -2.87 9.69
CA PRO A 308 -20.29 -3.63 9.19
C PRO A 308 -19.96 -5.11 9.00
N LYS A 309 -20.79 -5.99 9.56
CA LYS A 309 -20.63 -7.44 9.44
C LYS A 309 -20.88 -7.86 8.00
N ILE A 310 -19.98 -8.66 7.44
CA ILE A 310 -20.11 -9.23 6.08
C ILE A 310 -20.04 -10.74 6.19
N GLN A 311 -21.01 -11.43 5.57
CA GLN A 311 -20.97 -12.88 5.41
C GLN A 311 -20.15 -13.23 4.17
N ASN A 312 -18.95 -13.76 4.39
CA ASN A 312 -18.04 -14.20 3.34
C ASN A 312 -17.22 -15.40 3.82
N ASP A 313 -17.64 -16.60 3.44
CA ASP A 313 -17.00 -17.84 3.88
C ASP A 313 -15.70 -18.10 3.10
N ILE A 314 -14.60 -17.71 3.71
CA ILE A 314 -13.25 -17.88 3.14
C ILE A 314 -12.85 -19.36 3.07
N GLU A 315 -13.30 -20.20 3.99
CA GLU A 315 -12.93 -21.62 3.99
C GLU A 315 -13.66 -22.38 2.88
N GLN A 316 -14.93 -22.03 2.64
CA GLN A 316 -15.65 -22.53 1.47
C GLN A 316 -14.93 -22.13 0.17
N LYS A 317 -14.58 -20.85 0.00
CA LYS A 317 -13.86 -20.38 -1.20
C LYS A 317 -12.52 -21.08 -1.39
N LYS A 318 -11.77 -21.33 -0.31
CA LYS A 318 -10.51 -22.11 -0.38
C LYS A 318 -10.76 -23.53 -0.87
N ALA A 319 -11.80 -24.21 -0.35
CA ALA A 319 -12.15 -25.55 -0.79
C ALA A 319 -12.55 -25.60 -2.27
N GLU A 320 -13.32 -24.61 -2.74
CA GLU A 320 -13.68 -24.46 -4.15
C GLU A 320 -12.46 -24.25 -5.05
N LEU A 321 -11.51 -23.38 -4.66
CA LEU A 321 -10.25 -23.20 -5.39
C LEU A 321 -9.40 -24.48 -5.43
N GLN A 322 -9.36 -25.25 -4.33
CA GLN A 322 -8.62 -26.50 -4.30
C GLN A 322 -9.24 -27.57 -5.21
N LEU A 323 -10.57 -27.60 -5.32
CA LEU A 323 -11.28 -28.50 -6.23
C LEU A 323 -11.08 -28.10 -7.69
N ALA A 324 -11.07 -26.81 -8.01
CA ALA A 324 -10.89 -26.32 -9.38
C ALA A 324 -9.47 -26.53 -9.94
N ASN A 325 -8.47 -26.74 -9.09
CA ASN A 325 -7.07 -26.97 -9.47
C ASN A 325 -6.69 -28.47 -9.52
N LYS A 326 -7.65 -29.38 -9.31
CA LYS A 326 -7.48 -30.83 -9.50
C LYS A 326 -8.05 -31.26 -10.84
#